data_AF-A0A2T4X6W2-F1
#
_entry.id   AF-A0A2T4X6W2-F1
#
_cell.length_a   1.000
_cell.length_b   1.000
_cell.length_c   1.000
_cell.angle_alpha   90.00
_cell.angle_beta   90.00
_cell.angle_gamma   90.00
#
_symmetry.space_group_name_H-M   'P 1'
#
loop_
_entity.id
_entity.type
_entity.pdbx_description
1 polymer ?
#
loop_
_entity_poly.entity_id
_entity_poly.type
_entity_poly.pdbx_seq_one_letter_code
_entity_poly.pdbx_strand_id
1 'polypeptide(L)'
;MEVTTISKLIPVTALLVLGALEAIGGLYFEDKRTKNDFTIELLSLVTLPTLIQPGIFILVLGVLGATLPGLEDSLVGISWGWQLLAFLVLDDMTQYWWHRLSHVNRKMWKLHRPHHVVEEMGVLVTYRNATLYYALMPGIWFSALLVYLGMGYVYLFYLPVKLVVILLAHSETKWDRFLYRYKILSPLAWIVERTISTPSTHFAHHGLTAEDGISHPNGNYGNLLFIWDMIFGTAKITRKYPSRFGAWNQIKEPWYVQLFFPLVRSKDPNSELHSIKTKNDYDPSVDFKEFSN
;
A
#
# COMPACT_ATOMS: atom_id res chain seq x y z
N MET A 1 22.27 -15.58 13.10
CA MET A 1 21.33 -15.67 11.97
C MET A 1 21.92 -14.93 10.79
N GLU A 2 21.80 -15.45 9.57
CA GLU A 2 22.22 -14.73 8.36
C GLU A 2 21.40 -13.44 8.15
N VAL A 3 22.02 -12.40 7.58
CA VAL A 3 21.39 -11.09 7.32
C VAL A 3 20.11 -11.23 6.48
N THR A 4 20.11 -12.17 5.54
CA THR A 4 18.95 -12.54 4.69
C THR A 4 17.75 -13.00 5.52
N THR A 5 17.98 -13.86 6.51
CA THR A 5 16.94 -14.34 7.43
C THR A 5 16.40 -13.21 8.30
N ILE A 6 17.29 -12.38 8.85
CA ILE A 6 16.89 -11.23 9.67
C ILE A 6 16.02 -10.27 8.85
N SER A 7 16.47 -9.92 7.64
CA SER A 7 15.76 -9.05 6.70
C SER A 7 14.31 -9.53 6.48
N LYS A 8 14.12 -10.82 6.20
CA LYS A 8 12.79 -11.41 5.98
C LYS A 8 11.93 -11.45 7.26
N LEU A 9 12.54 -11.67 8.42
CA LEU A 9 11.80 -11.79 9.69
C LEU A 9 11.28 -10.44 10.20
N ILE A 10 11.99 -9.33 9.96
CA ILE A 10 11.58 -7.99 10.44
C ILE A 10 10.13 -7.64 10.08
N PRO A 11 9.69 -7.63 8.81
CA PRO A 11 8.32 -7.26 8.47
C PRO A 11 7.29 -8.29 8.96
N VAL A 12 7.65 -9.58 9.02
CA VAL A 12 6.79 -10.63 9.57
C VAL A 12 6.57 -10.41 11.07
N THR A 13 7.63 -10.13 11.83
CA THR A 13 7.53 -9.80 13.25
C THR A 13 6.72 -8.53 13.46
N ALA A 14 6.95 -7.48 12.67
CA ALA A 14 6.15 -6.25 12.76
C ALA A 14 4.66 -6.50 12.52
N LEU A 15 4.32 -7.27 11.48
CA LEU A 15 2.94 -7.67 11.18
C LEU A 15 2.31 -8.44 12.35
N LEU A 16 3.01 -9.44 12.90
CA LEU A 16 2.50 -10.24 14.01
C LEU A 16 2.33 -9.42 15.29
N VAL A 17 3.27 -8.54 15.60
CA VAL A 17 3.20 -7.67 16.78
C VAL A 17 2.04 -6.68 16.64
N LEU A 18 1.93 -5.98 15.51
CA LEU A 18 0.84 -5.03 15.27
C LEU A 18 -0.52 -5.73 15.24
N GLY A 19 -0.61 -6.89 14.59
CA GLY A 19 -1.82 -7.71 14.56
C GLY A 19 -2.24 -8.18 15.96
N ALA A 20 -1.28 -8.60 16.81
CA ALA A 20 -1.58 -8.95 18.19
C ALA A 20 -2.05 -7.75 19.02
N LEU A 21 -1.43 -6.58 18.86
CA LEU A 21 -1.85 -5.35 19.54
C LEU A 21 -3.27 -4.93 19.12
N GLU A 22 -3.57 -5.01 17.82
CA GLU A 22 -4.90 -4.71 17.28
C GLU A 22 -5.95 -5.72 17.75
N ALA A 23 -5.60 -7.01 17.84
CA ALA A 23 -6.47 -8.05 18.40
C ALA A 23 -6.76 -7.81 19.89
N ILE A 24 -5.74 -7.49 20.68
CA ILE A 24 -5.90 -7.13 22.10
C ILE A 24 -6.78 -5.89 22.26
N GLY A 25 -6.65 -4.93 21.34
CA GLY A 25 -7.50 -3.74 21.26
C GLY A 25 -8.95 -3.99 20.83
N GLY A 26 -9.30 -5.24 20.47
CA GLY A 26 -10.66 -5.64 20.10
C GLY A 26 -10.97 -5.55 18.60
N LEU A 27 -10.08 -5.01 17.77
CA LEU A 27 -10.35 -4.66 16.37
C LEU A 27 -10.96 -5.80 15.55
N TYR A 28 -10.43 -7.03 15.72
CA TYR A 28 -10.87 -8.19 14.94
C TYR A 28 -12.07 -8.93 15.53
N PHE A 29 -12.55 -8.49 16.69
CA PHE A 29 -13.70 -9.09 17.40
C PHE A 29 -14.93 -8.18 17.35
N GLU A 30 -14.82 -6.97 16.79
CA GLU A 30 -15.96 -6.13 16.45
C GLU A 30 -16.67 -6.70 15.20
N ASP A 31 -18.01 -6.75 15.21
CA ASP A 31 -18.86 -7.38 14.16
C ASP A 31 -18.86 -6.65 12.79
N LYS A 32 -17.84 -5.86 12.47
CA LYS A 32 -17.74 -5.10 11.23
C LYS A 32 -17.10 -5.90 10.08
N ARG A 33 -16.28 -6.91 10.39
CA ARG A 33 -15.54 -7.72 9.39
C ARG A 33 -16.32 -8.96 8.97
N THR A 34 -16.39 -9.21 7.68
CA THR A 34 -17.04 -10.41 7.13
C THR A 34 -16.05 -11.55 6.91
N LYS A 35 -16.55 -12.79 6.77
CA LYS A 35 -15.72 -13.94 6.34
C LYS A 35 -14.99 -13.69 5.02
N ASN A 36 -15.60 -12.92 4.11
CA ASN A 36 -14.95 -12.53 2.86
C ASN A 36 -13.74 -11.65 3.12
N ASP A 37 -13.82 -10.71 4.07
CA ASP A 37 -12.72 -9.79 4.37
C ASP A 37 -11.50 -10.54 4.90
N PHE A 38 -11.69 -11.42 5.87
CA PHE A 38 -10.62 -12.28 6.38
C PHE A 38 -10.04 -13.20 5.29
N THR A 39 -10.88 -13.71 4.38
CA THR A 39 -10.41 -14.55 3.27
C THR A 39 -9.52 -13.76 2.32
N ILE A 40 -9.92 -12.54 1.94
CA ILE A 40 -9.13 -11.67 1.06
C ILE A 40 -7.77 -11.37 1.70
N GLU A 41 -7.75 -11.02 2.98
CA GLU A 41 -6.53 -10.66 3.68
C GLU A 41 -5.58 -11.82 3.82
N LEU A 42 -6.07 -12.99 4.25
CA LEU A 42 -5.24 -14.19 4.38
C LEU A 42 -4.65 -14.60 3.03
N LEU A 43 -5.46 -14.60 1.97
CA LEU A 43 -4.98 -14.91 0.63
C LEU A 43 -3.96 -13.89 0.14
N SER A 44 -4.18 -12.60 0.40
CA SER A 44 -3.28 -11.54 -0.06
C SER A 44 -1.94 -11.54 0.69
N LEU A 45 -1.96 -11.83 2.00
CA LEU A 45 -0.77 -12.01 2.83
C LEU A 45 0.14 -13.12 2.34
N VAL A 46 -0.41 -14.14 1.67
CA VAL A 46 0.37 -15.23 1.08
C VAL A 46 0.73 -14.91 -0.37
N THR A 47 -0.23 -14.45 -1.16
CA THR A 47 -0.10 -14.33 -2.63
C THR A 47 0.98 -13.33 -3.02
N LEU A 48 1.04 -12.15 -2.39
CA LEU A 48 2.05 -11.15 -2.74
C LEU A 48 3.48 -11.61 -2.42
N PRO A 49 3.85 -11.86 -1.15
CA PRO A 49 5.24 -12.14 -0.79
C PRO A 49 5.71 -13.54 -1.19
N THR A 50 4.80 -14.51 -1.38
CA THR A 50 5.17 -15.91 -1.68
C THR A 50 5.08 -16.24 -3.17
N LEU A 51 4.15 -15.63 -3.91
CA LEU A 51 3.91 -15.98 -5.32
C LEU A 51 4.30 -14.85 -6.27
N ILE A 52 3.69 -13.66 -6.14
CA ILE A 52 3.85 -12.58 -7.12
C ILE A 52 5.27 -12.02 -7.09
N GLN A 53 5.75 -11.58 -5.92
CA GLN A 53 7.07 -10.95 -5.84
C GLN A 53 8.19 -11.94 -6.21
N PRO A 54 8.27 -13.18 -5.66
CA PRO A 54 9.27 -14.14 -6.10
C PRO A 54 9.14 -14.52 -7.58
N GLY A 55 7.92 -14.65 -8.10
CA GLY A 55 7.67 -14.93 -9.51
C GLY A 55 8.21 -13.84 -10.44
N ILE A 56 8.00 -12.56 -10.10
CA ILE A 56 8.58 -11.42 -10.83
C ILE A 56 10.11 -11.46 -10.75
N PHE A 57 10.68 -11.71 -9.57
CA PHE A 57 12.13 -11.78 -9.40
C PHE A 57 12.75 -12.90 -10.24
N ILE A 58 12.18 -14.11 -10.19
CA ILE A 58 12.63 -15.25 -11.00
C ILE A 58 12.57 -14.91 -12.49
N LEU A 59 11.46 -14.32 -12.94
CA LEU A 59 11.28 -13.95 -14.34
C LEU A 59 12.29 -12.89 -14.78
N VAL A 60 12.44 -11.80 -14.03
CA VAL A 60 13.35 -10.70 -14.37
C VAL A 60 14.80 -11.18 -14.35
N LEU A 61 15.23 -11.84 -13.27
CA LEU A 61 16.60 -12.36 -13.17
C LEU A 61 16.90 -13.39 -14.27
N GLY A 62 15.95 -14.29 -14.56
CA GLY A 62 16.11 -15.29 -15.62
C GLY A 62 16.18 -14.68 -17.02
N VAL A 63 15.30 -13.73 -17.34
CA VAL A 63 15.29 -13.03 -18.64
C VAL A 63 16.54 -12.19 -18.81
N LEU A 64 16.92 -11.40 -17.81
CA LEU A 64 18.11 -10.55 -17.88
C LEU A 64 19.39 -11.37 -17.91
N GLY A 65 19.50 -12.45 -17.10
CA GLY A 65 20.62 -13.37 -17.17
C GLY A 65 20.78 -14.03 -18.54
N ALA A 66 19.67 -14.35 -19.22
CA ALA A 66 19.72 -14.96 -20.56
C ALA A 66 20.00 -13.94 -21.68
N THR A 67 19.53 -12.70 -21.56
CA THR A 67 19.56 -11.70 -22.64
C THR A 67 20.64 -10.64 -22.49
N LEU A 68 21.04 -10.32 -21.24
CA LEU A 68 22.00 -9.28 -20.87
C LEU A 68 23.02 -9.76 -19.81
N PRO A 69 23.64 -10.95 -19.94
CA PRO A 69 24.49 -11.56 -18.91
C PRO A 69 25.67 -10.69 -18.44
N GLY A 70 26.13 -9.74 -19.25
CA GLY A 70 27.22 -8.82 -18.88
C GLY A 70 26.82 -7.68 -17.93
N LEU A 71 25.54 -7.55 -17.60
CA LEU A 71 25.04 -6.51 -16.70
C LEU A 71 24.81 -6.98 -15.26
N GLU A 72 24.86 -8.29 -15.01
CA GLU A 72 24.78 -8.84 -13.65
C GLU A 72 25.89 -8.23 -12.78
N ASP A 73 25.51 -7.73 -11.60
CA ASP A 73 26.40 -7.06 -10.65
C ASP A 73 27.17 -5.85 -11.20
N SER A 74 26.86 -5.35 -12.40
CA SER A 74 27.60 -4.27 -13.06
C SER A 74 27.61 -2.95 -12.28
N LEU A 75 26.65 -2.76 -11.37
CA LEU A 75 26.55 -1.57 -10.50
C LEU A 75 26.82 -1.86 -9.03
N VAL A 76 27.31 -3.05 -8.65
CA VAL A 76 27.57 -3.41 -7.25
C VAL A 76 28.55 -2.45 -6.56
N GLY A 77 29.50 -1.89 -7.32
CA GLY A 77 30.55 -1.01 -6.82
C GLY A 77 30.13 0.45 -6.61
N ILE A 78 28.92 0.87 -7.03
CA ILE A 78 28.46 2.24 -6.76
C ILE A 78 28.19 2.41 -5.28
N SER A 79 28.40 3.62 -4.74
CA SER A 79 28.23 3.86 -3.31
C SER A 79 26.83 3.49 -2.82
N TRP A 80 26.74 2.99 -1.58
CA TRP A 80 25.48 2.57 -0.95
C TRP A 80 24.37 3.63 -1.03
N GLY A 81 24.72 4.93 -0.90
CA GLY A 81 23.76 6.03 -1.01
C GLY A 81 23.10 6.15 -2.38
N TRP A 82 23.85 5.92 -3.46
CA TRP A 82 23.30 5.90 -4.83
C TRP A 82 22.41 4.69 -5.08
N GLN A 83 22.77 3.53 -4.51
CA GLN A 83 21.91 2.33 -4.58
C GLN A 83 20.59 2.54 -3.82
N LEU A 84 20.65 3.12 -2.61
CA LEU A 84 19.45 3.48 -1.86
C LEU A 84 18.59 4.47 -2.63
N LEU A 85 19.19 5.52 -3.20
CA LEU A 85 18.46 6.50 -4.01
C LEU A 85 17.78 5.84 -5.22
N ALA A 86 18.44 4.87 -5.86
CA ALA A 86 17.85 4.10 -6.96
C ALA A 86 16.59 3.35 -6.50
N PHE A 87 16.58 2.73 -5.32
CA PHE A 87 15.36 2.11 -4.76
C PHE A 87 14.29 3.16 -4.41
N LEU A 88 14.65 4.28 -3.78
CA LEU A 88 13.67 5.33 -3.46
C LEU A 88 12.99 5.89 -4.71
N VAL A 89 13.72 6.02 -5.82
CA VAL A 89 13.18 6.57 -7.07
C VAL A 89 12.49 5.50 -7.92
N LEU A 90 13.12 4.36 -8.16
CA LEU A 90 12.59 3.36 -9.08
C LEU A 90 11.60 2.40 -8.44
N ASP A 91 11.67 2.21 -7.12
CA ASP A 91 10.72 1.36 -6.39
C ASP A 91 9.67 2.18 -5.62
N ASP A 92 10.06 3.08 -4.71
CA ASP A 92 9.07 3.82 -3.89
C ASP A 92 8.32 4.91 -4.67
N MET A 93 9.01 5.78 -5.43
CA MET A 93 8.34 6.82 -6.21
C MET A 93 7.47 6.24 -7.35
N THR A 94 7.89 5.14 -7.99
CA THR A 94 7.03 4.50 -9.00
C THR A 94 5.81 3.84 -8.36
N GLN A 95 5.92 3.34 -7.12
CA GLN A 95 4.76 2.91 -6.35
C GLN A 95 3.83 4.08 -5.99
N TYR A 96 4.36 5.25 -5.62
CA TYR A 96 3.56 6.47 -5.45
C TYR A 96 2.75 6.79 -6.73
N TRP A 97 3.39 6.75 -7.91
CA TRP A 97 2.71 7.02 -9.18
C TRP A 97 1.69 5.93 -9.54
N TRP A 98 1.99 4.66 -9.29
CA TRP A 98 1.06 3.55 -9.47
C TRP A 98 -0.18 3.71 -8.59
N HIS A 99 0.03 4.10 -7.33
CA HIS A 99 -1.03 4.36 -6.39
C HIS A 99 -1.89 5.55 -6.84
N ARG A 100 -1.27 6.70 -7.15
CA ARG A 100 -1.97 7.88 -7.70
C ARG A 100 -2.75 7.56 -8.97
N LEU A 101 -2.14 6.83 -9.92
CA LEU A 101 -2.78 6.38 -11.15
C LEU A 101 -4.03 5.55 -10.86
N SER A 102 -3.98 4.73 -9.81
CA SER A 102 -5.09 3.89 -9.38
C SER A 102 -6.25 4.68 -8.80
N HIS A 103 -6.01 5.89 -8.30
CA HIS A 103 -7.09 6.79 -7.90
C HIS A 103 -7.61 7.64 -9.04
N VAL A 104 -6.74 8.14 -9.94
CA VAL A 104 -7.19 9.02 -11.03
C VAL A 104 -7.76 8.29 -12.25
N ASN A 105 -7.48 7.00 -12.41
CA ASN A 105 -7.96 6.19 -13.53
C ASN A 105 -9.00 5.15 -13.09
N ARG A 106 -10.22 5.26 -13.63
CA ARG A 106 -11.36 4.40 -13.28
C ARG A 106 -11.12 2.89 -13.45
N LYS A 107 -10.27 2.47 -14.40
CA LYS A 107 -9.95 1.05 -14.61
C LYS A 107 -8.96 0.55 -13.57
N MET A 108 -7.97 1.37 -13.26
CA MET A 108 -6.93 1.07 -12.28
C MET A 108 -7.50 1.07 -10.87
N TRP A 109 -8.45 1.98 -10.60
CA TRP A 109 -9.24 2.00 -9.38
C TRP A 109 -9.85 0.64 -9.08
N LYS A 110 -10.40 -0.08 -10.07
CA LYS A 110 -11.02 -1.40 -9.83
C LYS A 110 -10.04 -2.43 -9.26
N LEU A 111 -8.76 -2.32 -9.58
CA LEU A 111 -7.71 -3.20 -9.05
C LEU A 111 -7.33 -2.81 -7.61
N HIS A 112 -7.48 -1.54 -7.28
CA HIS A 112 -7.14 -0.96 -5.98
C HIS A 112 -8.34 -0.85 -5.02
N ARG A 113 -9.56 -0.88 -5.55
CA ARG A 113 -10.83 -0.80 -4.81
C ARG A 113 -10.92 -1.79 -3.66
N PRO A 114 -10.46 -3.06 -3.78
CA PRO A 114 -10.46 -3.97 -2.63
C PRO A 114 -9.78 -3.37 -1.40
N HIS A 115 -8.76 -2.52 -1.59
CA HIS A 115 -8.02 -1.85 -0.52
C HIS A 115 -8.86 -0.78 0.18
N HIS A 116 -9.65 -0.03 -0.59
CA HIS A 116 -10.42 1.12 -0.08
C HIS A 116 -11.83 0.77 0.35
N VAL A 117 -12.43 -0.33 -0.13
CA VAL A 117 -13.83 -0.66 0.18
C VAL A 117 -14.02 -1.12 1.64
N VAL A 118 -12.95 -1.40 2.36
CA VAL A 118 -13.00 -1.77 3.78
C VAL A 118 -13.35 -0.55 4.64
N GLU A 119 -14.22 -0.75 5.62
CA GLU A 119 -14.75 0.32 6.48
C GLU A 119 -13.94 0.48 7.79
N GLU A 120 -12.84 -0.27 7.91
CA GLU A 120 -11.95 -0.29 9.06
C GLU A 120 -10.50 -0.30 8.61
N MET A 121 -9.67 0.44 9.32
CA MET A 121 -8.21 0.38 9.18
C MET A 121 -7.63 -0.72 10.05
N GLY A 122 -6.43 -1.16 9.73
CA GLY A 122 -5.71 -2.20 10.47
C GLY A 122 -4.59 -2.80 9.64
N VAL A 123 -3.64 -3.46 10.30
CA VAL A 123 -2.43 -3.93 9.64
C VAL A 123 -2.72 -4.96 8.53
N LEU A 124 -3.78 -5.76 8.66
CA LEU A 124 -4.16 -6.77 7.66
C LEU A 124 -4.65 -6.15 6.33
N VAL A 125 -5.15 -4.92 6.36
CA VAL A 125 -5.61 -4.19 5.17
C VAL A 125 -4.46 -3.85 4.21
N THR A 126 -3.22 -3.79 4.70
CA THR A 126 -2.01 -3.46 3.94
C THR A 126 -1.88 -4.20 2.61
N TYR A 127 -2.27 -5.48 2.58
CA TYR A 127 -2.08 -6.35 1.42
C TYR A 127 -3.34 -6.49 0.56
N ARG A 128 -4.43 -5.81 0.92
CA ARG A 128 -5.74 -6.03 0.33
C ARG A 128 -5.88 -5.36 -1.03
N ASN A 129 -5.39 -5.96 -2.11
CA ASN A 129 -5.58 -5.47 -3.48
C ASN A 129 -5.91 -6.63 -4.43
N ALA A 130 -6.42 -6.32 -5.63
CA ALA A 130 -6.53 -7.33 -6.67
C ALA A 130 -5.14 -7.91 -7.00
N THR A 131 -5.06 -9.21 -7.30
CA THR A 131 -3.79 -9.88 -7.64
C THR A 131 -3.08 -9.18 -8.80
N LEU A 132 -3.85 -8.71 -9.79
CA LEU A 132 -3.31 -8.01 -10.95
C LEU A 132 -2.71 -6.64 -10.60
N TYR A 133 -3.17 -5.97 -9.53
CA TYR A 133 -2.58 -4.73 -9.03
C TYR A 133 -1.10 -4.92 -8.70
N TYR A 134 -0.79 -5.99 -7.95
CA TYR A 134 0.58 -6.31 -7.57
C TYR A 134 1.41 -6.85 -8.73
N ALA A 135 0.82 -7.69 -9.59
CA ALA A 135 1.52 -8.24 -10.75
C ALA A 135 2.01 -7.15 -11.71
N LEU A 136 1.29 -6.03 -11.81
CA LEU A 136 1.62 -4.88 -12.66
C LEU A 136 2.34 -3.74 -11.93
N MET A 137 2.58 -3.86 -10.62
CA MET A 137 3.18 -2.79 -9.81
C MET A 137 4.64 -2.55 -10.22
N PRO A 138 4.99 -1.40 -10.85
CA PRO A 138 6.31 -1.19 -11.45
C PRO A 138 7.47 -1.29 -10.45
N GLY A 139 7.25 -0.87 -9.20
CA GLY A 139 8.31 -0.90 -8.18
C GLY A 139 8.89 -2.30 -7.93
N ILE A 140 8.07 -3.35 -7.98
CA ILE A 140 8.55 -4.73 -7.79
C ILE A 140 9.46 -5.16 -8.95
N TRP A 141 9.10 -4.79 -10.18
CA TRP A 141 9.89 -5.07 -11.38
C TRP A 141 11.21 -4.30 -11.38
N PHE A 142 11.17 -3.02 -11.02
CA PHE A 142 12.38 -2.22 -10.87
C PHE A 142 13.27 -2.71 -9.73
N SER A 143 12.70 -3.14 -8.61
CA SER A 143 13.44 -3.77 -7.51
C SER A 143 14.18 -5.03 -8.00
N ALA A 144 13.52 -5.90 -8.77
CA ALA A 144 14.15 -7.08 -9.34
C ALA A 144 15.30 -6.72 -10.31
N LEU A 145 15.10 -5.69 -11.16
CA LEU A 145 16.15 -5.15 -12.02
C LEU A 145 17.34 -4.60 -11.22
N LEU A 146 17.11 -3.81 -10.19
CA LEU A 146 18.19 -3.25 -9.36
C LEU A 146 18.97 -4.34 -8.62
N VAL A 147 18.27 -5.38 -8.18
CA VAL A 147 18.91 -6.56 -7.57
C VAL A 147 19.78 -7.30 -8.59
N TYR A 148 19.31 -7.47 -9.84
CA TYR A 148 20.13 -8.03 -10.93
C TYR A 148 21.42 -7.24 -11.17
N LEU A 149 21.34 -5.90 -11.11
CA LEU A 149 22.48 -5.00 -11.30
C LEU A 149 23.44 -4.97 -10.09
N GLY A 150 23.23 -5.79 -9.07
CA GLY A 150 24.11 -5.95 -7.91
C GLY A 150 23.70 -5.20 -6.65
N MET A 151 22.50 -4.62 -6.61
CA MET A 151 22.02 -3.87 -5.43
C MET A 151 21.31 -4.75 -4.40
N GLY A 152 21.47 -6.07 -4.49
CA GLY A 152 20.84 -7.06 -3.62
C GLY A 152 21.12 -6.85 -2.13
N TYR A 153 22.36 -6.46 -1.77
CA TYR A 153 22.71 -6.22 -0.37
C TYR A 153 21.95 -5.02 0.21
N VAL A 154 21.79 -3.93 -0.54
CA VAL A 154 21.03 -2.75 -0.11
C VAL A 154 19.55 -3.06 -0.01
N TYR A 155 19.03 -3.86 -0.95
CA TYR A 155 17.64 -4.32 -0.91
C TYR A 155 17.29 -5.05 0.40
N LEU A 156 18.23 -5.83 0.97
CA LEU A 156 18.05 -6.52 2.26
C LEU A 156 17.79 -5.57 3.45
N PHE A 157 18.21 -4.30 3.36
CA PHE A 157 17.94 -3.30 4.40
C PHE A 157 16.78 -2.38 4.01
N TYR A 158 16.71 -2.01 2.74
CA TYR A 158 15.67 -1.14 2.21
C TYR A 158 14.27 -1.75 2.34
N LEU A 159 14.08 -3.01 1.88
CA LEU A 159 12.76 -3.63 1.83
C LEU A 159 12.12 -3.78 3.22
N PRO A 160 12.83 -4.27 4.27
CA PRO A 160 12.24 -4.36 5.60
C PRO A 160 11.82 -3.01 6.17
N VAL A 161 12.62 -1.95 5.97
CA VAL A 161 12.26 -0.59 6.41
C VAL A 161 11.02 -0.11 5.69
N LYS A 162 10.97 -0.27 4.36
CA LYS A 162 9.80 0.04 3.53
C LYS A 162 8.55 -0.63 4.08
N LEU A 163 8.58 -1.95 4.26
CA LEU A 163 7.43 -2.73 4.71
C LEU A 163 7.01 -2.37 6.14
N VAL A 164 7.96 -2.15 7.06
CA VAL A 164 7.63 -1.73 8.43
C VAL A 164 6.93 -0.37 8.44
N VAL A 165 7.40 0.61 7.67
CA VAL A 165 6.72 1.92 7.58
C VAL A 165 5.31 1.76 7.01
N ILE A 166 5.14 0.98 5.94
CA ILE A 166 3.82 0.73 5.35
C ILE A 166 2.88 0.08 6.38
N LEU A 167 3.32 -0.97 7.07
CA LEU A 167 2.54 -1.64 8.12
C LEU A 167 2.16 -0.69 9.26
N LEU A 168 3.12 0.14 9.69
CA LEU A 168 2.91 1.16 10.71
C LEU A 168 1.94 2.25 10.25
N ALA A 169 1.91 2.61 8.97
CA ALA A 169 0.97 3.60 8.42
C ALA A 169 -0.47 3.07 8.34
N HIS A 170 -0.66 1.75 8.22
CA HIS A 170 -1.99 1.12 8.20
C HIS A 170 -2.51 0.77 9.60
N SER A 171 -1.64 0.72 10.61
CA SER A 171 -2.01 0.18 11.91
C SER A 171 -2.98 1.07 12.68
N GLU A 172 -4.00 0.44 13.26
CA GLU A 172 -5.01 1.08 14.12
C GLU A 172 -4.43 1.50 15.48
N THR A 173 -3.19 1.09 15.80
CA THR A 173 -2.44 1.57 16.98
C THR A 173 -2.21 3.08 16.97
N LYS A 174 -2.26 3.73 15.78
CA LYS A 174 -2.17 5.20 15.62
C LYS A 174 -0.99 5.81 16.39
N TRP A 175 0.18 5.19 16.24
CA TRP A 175 1.39 5.52 17.00
C TRP A 175 1.82 6.99 16.87
N ASP A 176 1.53 7.63 15.73
CA ASP A 176 1.86 9.03 15.46
C ASP A 176 1.07 10.00 16.36
N ARG A 177 -0.04 9.57 16.97
CA ARG A 177 -0.76 10.33 18.01
C ARG A 177 0.14 10.71 19.19
N PHE A 178 1.11 9.86 19.52
CA PHE A 178 2.09 10.14 20.56
C PHE A 178 2.93 11.38 20.22
N LEU A 179 3.35 11.50 18.96
CA LEU A 179 4.13 12.65 18.47
C LEU A 179 3.36 13.96 18.61
N TYR A 180 2.04 13.94 18.35
CA TYR A 180 1.20 15.14 18.38
C TYR A 180 0.75 15.53 19.79
N ARG A 181 0.79 14.60 20.75
CA ARG A 181 0.36 14.84 22.15
C ARG A 181 1.33 15.74 22.90
N TYR A 182 2.63 15.57 22.71
CA TYR A 182 3.66 16.23 23.51
C TYR A 182 4.34 17.35 22.73
N LYS A 183 4.21 18.60 23.20
CA LYS A 183 4.77 19.78 22.53
C LYS A 183 6.28 19.67 22.26
N ILE A 184 7.04 19.03 23.14
CA ILE A 184 8.48 18.81 22.98
C ILE A 184 8.83 17.98 21.73
N LEU A 185 7.90 17.13 21.27
CA LEU A 185 8.07 16.31 20.07
C LEU A 185 7.66 17.04 18.79
N SER A 186 7.21 18.30 18.85
CA SER A 186 6.76 19.04 17.65
C SER A 186 7.78 19.11 16.51
N PRO A 187 9.10 19.32 16.77
CA PRO A 187 10.10 19.29 15.70
C PRO A 187 10.20 17.90 15.04
N LEU A 188 10.16 16.83 15.84
CA LEU A 188 10.18 15.46 15.34
C LEU A 188 8.90 15.15 14.54
N ALA A 189 7.74 15.51 15.08
CA ALA A 189 6.45 15.36 14.41
C ALA A 189 6.44 16.05 13.05
N TRP A 190 6.97 17.27 12.97
CA TRP A 190 7.07 18.05 11.72
C TRP A 190 7.90 17.34 10.65
N ILE A 191 9.01 16.70 11.04
CA ILE A 191 9.86 15.92 10.13
C ILE A 191 9.13 14.65 9.71
N VAL A 192 8.67 13.84 10.67
CA VAL A 192 8.07 12.52 10.42
C VAL A 192 6.86 12.63 9.50
N GLU A 193 5.94 13.56 9.75
CA GLU A 193 4.71 13.73 8.96
C GLU A 193 4.94 14.28 7.54
N ARG A 194 6.19 14.62 7.19
CA ARG A 194 6.59 15.12 5.85
C ARG A 194 7.56 14.18 5.13
N THR A 195 8.12 13.19 5.82
CA THR A 195 9.12 12.27 5.26
C THR A 195 8.55 10.89 5.01
N ILE A 196 7.84 10.31 5.98
CA ILE A 196 7.30 8.95 5.90
C ILE A 196 5.79 8.94 6.05
N SER A 197 5.14 7.92 5.50
CA SER A 197 3.70 7.72 5.71
C SER A 197 3.43 7.36 7.17
N THR A 198 2.38 7.95 7.71
CA THR A 198 1.94 7.81 9.10
C THR A 198 0.47 7.38 9.14
N PRO A 199 -0.03 6.85 10.26
CA PRO A 199 -1.45 6.60 10.42
C PRO A 199 -2.31 7.80 10.08
N SER A 200 -2.00 9.01 10.54
CA SER A 200 -2.84 10.19 10.23
C SER A 200 -2.87 10.56 8.75
N THR A 201 -1.74 10.47 8.04
CA THR A 201 -1.67 10.79 6.60
C THR A 201 -2.33 9.72 5.75
N HIS A 202 -2.08 8.45 6.05
CA HIS A 202 -2.63 7.32 5.31
C HIS A 202 -4.11 7.05 5.65
N PHE A 203 -4.54 7.30 6.88
CA PHE A 203 -5.96 7.17 7.24
C PHE A 203 -6.78 8.25 6.56
N ALA A 204 -6.24 9.48 6.46
CA ALA A 204 -6.87 10.53 5.66
C ALA A 204 -7.06 10.06 4.20
N HIS A 205 -6.08 9.37 3.62
CA HIS A 205 -6.21 8.77 2.29
C HIS A 205 -7.35 7.74 2.19
N HIS A 206 -7.53 6.89 3.20
CA HIS A 206 -8.62 5.91 3.23
C HIS A 206 -9.99 6.45 3.61
N GLY A 207 -10.06 7.71 4.04
CA GLY A 207 -11.29 8.32 4.50
C GLY A 207 -12.34 8.40 3.40
N LEU A 208 -13.60 8.16 3.77
CA LEU A 208 -14.71 7.98 2.84
C LEU A 208 -14.94 9.19 1.92
N THR A 209 -14.85 10.41 2.46
CA THR A 209 -15.14 11.65 1.72
C THR A 209 -14.36 12.82 2.29
N ALA A 210 -13.88 13.71 1.42
CA ALA A 210 -13.13 14.91 1.80
C ALA A 210 -13.95 15.94 2.60
N GLU A 211 -15.29 15.81 2.62
CA GLU A 211 -16.20 16.72 3.32
C GLU A 211 -16.02 16.76 4.84
N ASP A 212 -15.49 15.70 5.44
CA ASP A 212 -15.20 15.67 6.88
C ASP A 212 -14.04 16.61 7.28
N GLY A 213 -13.39 17.25 6.30
CA GLY A 213 -12.27 18.16 6.48
C GLY A 213 -10.95 17.47 6.85
N ILE A 214 -10.96 16.16 7.13
CA ILE A 214 -9.82 15.36 7.57
C ILE A 214 -9.29 14.50 6.41
N SER A 215 -10.20 13.81 5.74
CA SER A 215 -9.97 12.85 4.66
C SER A 215 -9.45 13.51 3.38
N HIS A 216 -8.75 12.72 2.58
CA HIS A 216 -8.17 13.08 1.29
C HIS A 216 -8.08 11.85 0.37
N PRO A 217 -9.23 11.25 -0.03
CA PRO A 217 -9.23 10.03 -0.84
C PRO A 217 -8.52 10.17 -2.19
N ASN A 218 -8.42 11.39 -2.73
CA ASN A 218 -7.67 11.72 -3.94
C ASN A 218 -6.33 12.42 -3.68
N GLY A 219 -5.64 12.08 -2.59
CA GLY A 219 -4.27 12.50 -2.31
C GLY A 219 -3.63 11.64 -1.23
N ASN A 220 -2.48 12.04 -0.68
CA ASN A 220 -1.73 11.25 0.32
C ASN A 220 -1.37 9.83 -0.18
N TYR A 221 -0.78 9.72 -1.36
CA TYR A 221 -0.51 8.44 -2.04
C TYR A 221 0.80 7.76 -1.60
N GLY A 222 1.65 8.42 -0.81
CA GLY A 222 2.91 7.90 -0.31
C GLY A 222 2.71 6.61 0.49
N ASN A 223 3.52 5.59 0.19
CA ASN A 223 3.48 4.31 0.88
C ASN A 223 4.59 4.22 1.94
N LEU A 224 5.86 4.27 1.52
CA LEU A 224 6.98 4.46 2.47
C LEU A 224 7.25 5.95 2.68
N LEU A 225 7.63 6.68 1.63
CA LEU A 225 7.91 8.11 1.77
C LEU A 225 6.66 8.94 1.47
N PHE A 226 6.28 9.75 2.45
CA PHE A 226 5.27 10.80 2.28
C PHE A 226 5.85 12.03 1.57
N ILE A 227 7.18 12.12 1.44
CA ILE A 227 7.83 13.24 0.75
C ILE A 227 7.37 13.38 -0.71
N TRP A 228 6.97 12.29 -1.36
CA TRP A 228 6.44 12.34 -2.72
C TRP A 228 5.15 13.15 -2.79
N ASP A 229 4.26 13.02 -1.80
CA ASP A 229 3.06 13.87 -1.73
C ASP A 229 3.40 15.34 -1.54
N MET A 230 4.45 15.64 -0.76
CA MET A 230 4.94 17.01 -0.58
C MET A 230 5.50 17.59 -1.88
N ILE A 231 6.29 16.80 -2.62
CA ILE A 231 6.92 17.21 -3.89
C ILE A 231 5.88 17.37 -5.01
N PHE A 232 4.93 16.44 -5.12
CA PHE A 232 3.95 16.41 -6.21
C PHE A 232 2.61 17.07 -5.87
N GLY A 233 2.52 17.75 -4.72
CA GLY A 233 1.40 18.60 -4.35
C GLY A 233 0.11 17.85 -4.01
N THR A 234 0.22 16.64 -3.45
CA THR A 234 -0.93 15.80 -3.05
C THR A 234 -1.06 15.61 -1.54
N ALA A 235 -0.22 16.29 -0.75
CA ALA A 235 -0.20 16.17 0.71
C ALA A 235 -1.33 16.96 1.40
N LYS A 236 -2.01 16.31 2.34
CA LYS A 236 -2.90 16.89 3.34
C LYS A 236 -2.53 16.32 4.72
N ILE A 237 -1.99 17.18 5.59
CA ILE A 237 -1.54 16.81 6.94
C ILE A 237 -2.46 17.48 7.96
N THR A 238 -3.35 16.70 8.56
CA THR A 238 -4.35 17.22 9.52
C THR A 238 -4.02 16.87 10.97
N ARG A 239 -3.15 15.89 11.20
CA ARG A 239 -2.86 15.27 12.51
C ARG A 239 -4.13 14.74 13.22
N LYS A 240 -5.16 14.43 12.43
CA LYS A 240 -6.44 13.87 12.85
C LYS A 240 -6.70 12.58 12.05
N TYR A 241 -7.71 11.83 12.46
CA TYR A 241 -8.11 10.58 11.81
C TYR A 241 -9.58 10.70 11.37
N PRO A 242 -9.94 10.26 10.16
CA PRO A 242 -11.34 10.16 9.74
C PRO A 242 -12.15 9.27 10.68
N SER A 243 -13.45 9.55 10.79
CA SER A 243 -14.40 8.71 11.53
C SER A 243 -15.07 7.65 10.66
N ARG A 244 -15.01 7.79 9.33
CA ARG A 244 -15.59 6.84 8.36
C ARG A 244 -14.55 6.52 7.29
N PHE A 245 -14.41 5.24 6.99
CA PHE A 245 -13.60 4.71 5.90
C PHE A 245 -14.49 3.99 4.90
N GLY A 246 -13.94 3.70 3.73
CA GLY A 246 -14.64 2.96 2.69
C GLY A 246 -14.46 3.60 1.32
N ALA A 247 -15.10 2.97 0.34
CA ALA A 247 -15.21 3.49 -1.00
C ALA A 247 -16.62 4.02 -1.24
N TRP A 248 -16.76 4.90 -2.24
CA TRP A 248 -18.05 5.51 -2.53
C TRP A 248 -19.14 4.49 -2.88
N ASN A 249 -18.78 3.46 -3.66
CA ASN A 249 -19.62 2.32 -3.95
C ASN A 249 -19.27 1.21 -2.95
N GLN A 250 -20.15 1.01 -1.96
CA GLN A 250 -19.96 0.05 -0.88
C GLN A 250 -20.51 -1.36 -1.17
N ILE A 251 -20.78 -1.70 -2.44
CA ILE A 251 -21.24 -3.06 -2.80
C ILE A 251 -20.19 -4.08 -2.33
N LYS A 252 -20.63 -5.00 -1.46
CA LYS A 252 -19.82 -6.07 -0.91
C LYS A 252 -19.70 -7.21 -1.92
N GLU A 253 -18.55 -7.27 -2.58
CA GLU A 253 -18.24 -8.28 -3.59
C GLU A 253 -17.70 -9.56 -2.96
N PRO A 254 -17.96 -10.75 -3.54
CA PRO A 254 -17.28 -11.97 -3.15
C PRO A 254 -15.76 -11.82 -3.27
N TRP A 255 -15.02 -12.47 -2.37
CA TRP A 255 -13.56 -12.37 -2.29
C TRP A 255 -12.86 -12.64 -3.64
N TYR A 256 -13.35 -13.62 -4.41
CA TYR A 256 -12.76 -14.01 -5.69
C TYR A 256 -12.98 -12.95 -6.78
N VAL A 257 -14.07 -12.19 -6.74
CA VAL A 257 -14.28 -11.08 -7.68
C VAL A 257 -13.31 -9.95 -7.35
N GLN A 258 -13.15 -9.62 -6.07
CA GLN A 258 -12.21 -8.58 -5.62
C GLN A 258 -10.76 -8.91 -5.98
N LEU A 259 -10.34 -10.17 -5.81
CA LEU A 259 -8.96 -10.59 -6.06
C LEU A 259 -8.63 -10.86 -7.53
N PHE A 260 -9.58 -11.35 -8.33
CA PHE A 260 -9.32 -11.83 -9.69
C PHE A 260 -9.97 -10.98 -10.79
N PHE A 261 -10.50 -9.80 -10.49
CA PHE A 261 -10.92 -8.86 -11.53
C PHE A 261 -9.73 -8.49 -12.45
N PRO A 262 -9.91 -8.45 -13.79
CA PRO A 262 -11.14 -8.60 -14.57
C PRO A 262 -11.43 -10.01 -15.10
N LEU A 263 -10.64 -11.02 -14.70
CA LEU A 263 -10.82 -12.43 -15.10
C LEU A 263 -12.11 -13.00 -14.52
N VAL A 264 -12.40 -12.64 -13.27
CA VAL A 264 -13.69 -12.91 -12.62
C VAL A 264 -14.39 -11.59 -12.35
N ARG A 265 -15.70 -11.51 -12.66
CA ARG A 265 -16.48 -10.27 -12.63
C ARG A 265 -17.71 -10.41 -11.75
N SER A 266 -18.21 -9.29 -11.26
CA SER A 266 -19.45 -9.25 -10.50
C SER A 266 -20.65 -9.59 -11.39
N LYS A 267 -21.62 -10.30 -10.80
CA LYS A 267 -22.93 -10.53 -11.41
C LYS A 267 -23.89 -9.36 -11.20
N ASP A 268 -23.61 -8.48 -10.25
CA ASP A 268 -24.43 -7.30 -9.97
C ASP A 268 -24.10 -6.19 -10.99
N PRO A 269 -25.05 -5.76 -11.84
CA PRO A 269 -24.83 -4.70 -12.82
C PRO A 269 -24.52 -3.33 -12.19
N ASN A 270 -24.80 -3.15 -10.89
CA ASN A 270 -24.51 -1.91 -10.16
C ASN A 270 -23.07 -1.86 -9.61
N SER A 271 -22.35 -2.98 -9.63
CA SER A 271 -20.98 -3.08 -9.17
C SER A 271 -19.99 -2.47 -10.15
N GLU A 272 -18.99 -1.76 -9.63
CA GLU A 272 -17.80 -1.32 -10.38
C GLU A 272 -17.07 -2.49 -11.05
N LEU A 273 -17.14 -3.70 -10.45
CA LEU A 273 -16.45 -4.89 -10.91
C LEU A 273 -17.30 -5.74 -11.88
N HIS A 274 -18.47 -5.27 -12.30
CA HIS A 274 -19.30 -5.96 -13.29
C HIS A 274 -18.63 -6.05 -14.67
N SER A 275 -17.92 -5.00 -15.07
CA SER A 275 -17.21 -4.95 -16.35
C SER A 275 -16.03 -3.97 -16.29
N ILE A 276 -15.25 -3.89 -17.37
CA ILE A 276 -14.14 -2.93 -17.47
C ILE A 276 -14.63 -1.48 -17.36
N LYS A 277 -15.83 -1.18 -17.87
CA LYS A 277 -16.44 0.16 -17.82
C LYS A 277 -17.90 0.05 -17.42
N THR A 278 -18.27 0.66 -16.31
CA THR A 278 -19.64 0.66 -15.79
C THR A 278 -20.18 2.09 -15.69
N LYS A 279 -21.50 2.23 -15.48
CA LYS A 279 -22.11 3.53 -15.21
C LYS A 279 -21.79 4.04 -13.80
N ASN A 280 -21.51 3.12 -12.89
CA ASN A 280 -21.19 3.38 -11.49
C ASN A 280 -19.68 3.24 -11.25
N ASP A 281 -18.83 3.64 -12.21
CA ASP A 281 -17.38 3.67 -12.00
C ASP A 281 -17.02 4.89 -11.15
N TYR A 282 -16.10 4.72 -10.19
CA TYR A 282 -15.52 5.82 -9.42
C TYR A 282 -15.15 7.00 -10.29
N ASP A 283 -15.58 8.19 -9.85
CA ASP A 283 -15.19 9.45 -10.44
C ASP A 283 -14.31 10.23 -9.47
N PRO A 284 -12.98 10.26 -9.67
CA PRO A 284 -12.06 10.99 -8.80
C PRO A 284 -12.23 12.51 -8.86
N SER A 285 -13.02 13.04 -9.81
CA SER A 285 -13.31 14.48 -9.91
C SER A 285 -14.51 14.92 -9.08
N VAL A 286 -15.26 13.96 -8.51
CA VAL A 286 -16.46 14.23 -7.74
C VAL A 286 -16.19 13.91 -6.28
N ASP A 287 -16.11 14.95 -5.45
CA ASP A 287 -16.24 14.78 -4.00
C ASP A 287 -17.67 14.34 -3.71
N PHE A 288 -17.83 13.12 -3.20
CA PHE A 288 -19.12 12.54 -2.92
C PHE A 288 -19.75 13.23 -1.71
N LYS A 289 -20.79 14.05 -1.98
CA LYS A 289 -21.45 14.93 -1.01
C LYS A 289 -22.60 14.31 -0.22
N GLU A 290 -22.98 13.09 -0.57
CA GLU A 290 -24.24 12.48 -0.12
C GLU A 290 -24.01 11.11 0.55
N PHE A 291 -23.04 11.01 1.46
CA PHE A 291 -23.00 9.88 2.40
C PHE A 291 -23.88 10.15 3.64
N SER A 292 -25.13 10.56 3.41
CA SER A 292 -26.17 10.57 4.43
C SER A 292 -26.86 9.20 4.43
N ASN A 293 -26.22 8.22 5.06
CA ASN A 293 -26.84 7.03 5.64
C ASN A 293 -26.14 6.77 6.96
#